data_AF-A0A7C0YGU9-F1
#
_entry.id   AF-A0A7C0YGU9-F1
#
_cell.length_a   1.000
_cell.length_b   1.000
_cell.length_c   1.000
_cell.angle_alpha   90.00
_cell.angle_beta   90.00
_cell.angle_gamma   90.00
#
_symmetry.space_group_name_H-M   'P 1'
#
loop_
_entity.id
_entity.type
_entity.pdbx_description
1 polymer ?
#
loop_
_entity_poly.entity_id
_entity_poly.type
_entity_poly.pdbx_seq_one_letter_code
_entity_poly.pdbx_strand_id
1 'polypeptide(L)'
;NKDEVTGFYKRWEGKADDIRVSDVTDRGQGNQLSVGDQVAVGRRTCPQPWLRMVINREGLVMPCCSDWHCSWVIGDAKKDSLSSIWKGDTMKTFRSLVKEGNMDEFEPCKSCFVKESYVWEQRASKESDNN
;
A
#
# COMPACT_ATOMS: atom_id res chain seq x y z
N ASN A 1 18.72 5.37 15.34
CA ASN A 1 17.74 4.68 16.17
C ASN A 1 17.74 3.16 15.99
N LYS A 2 18.57 2.53 15.13
CA LYS A 2 18.70 1.05 15.08
C LYS A 2 19.11 0.48 16.46
N ASP A 3 19.92 1.23 17.17
CA ASP A 3 20.39 1.03 18.53
C ASP A 3 19.30 1.09 19.61
N GLU A 4 18.18 1.79 19.35
CA GLU A 4 17.08 1.95 20.31
C GLU A 4 16.08 0.79 20.28
N VAL A 5 16.12 -0.04 19.22
CA VAL A 5 15.16 -1.12 18.97
C VAL A 5 15.09 -2.11 20.14
N THR A 6 16.25 -2.53 20.66
CA THR A 6 16.33 -3.45 21.80
C THR A 6 15.68 -2.86 23.05
N GLY A 7 15.90 -1.57 23.32
CA GLY A 7 15.28 -0.87 24.44
C GLY A 7 13.77 -0.76 24.29
N PHE A 8 13.31 -0.52 23.06
CA PHE A 8 11.88 -0.48 22.73
C PHE A 8 11.18 -1.82 22.99
N TYR A 9 11.75 -2.94 22.55
CA TYR A 9 11.19 -4.27 22.85
C TYR A 9 11.09 -4.53 24.35
N LYS A 10 12.20 -4.34 25.09
CA LYS A 10 12.21 -4.55 26.54
C LYS A 10 11.18 -3.71 27.29
N ARG A 11 10.91 -2.50 26.80
CA ARG A 11 9.93 -1.59 27.42
C ARG A 11 8.50 -2.14 27.34
N TRP A 12 8.17 -2.78 26.22
CA TRP A 12 6.81 -3.20 25.86
C TRP A 12 6.55 -4.70 25.99
N GLU A 13 7.61 -5.50 26.17
CA GLU A 13 7.51 -6.93 26.48
C GLU A 13 6.61 -7.17 27.69
N GLY A 14 5.62 -8.07 27.54
CA GLY A 14 4.63 -8.37 28.57
C GLY A 14 3.56 -7.30 28.81
N LYS A 15 3.58 -6.17 28.07
CA LYS A 15 2.55 -5.11 28.15
C LYS A 15 1.72 -4.99 26.87
N ALA A 16 2.32 -5.28 25.72
CA ALA A 16 1.67 -5.23 24.42
C ALA A 16 1.45 -6.64 23.87
N ASP A 17 0.32 -6.86 23.19
CA ASP A 17 0.00 -8.13 22.53
C ASP A 17 0.85 -8.37 21.27
N ASP A 18 1.24 -7.30 20.58
CA ASP A 18 2.11 -7.33 19.39
C ASP A 18 3.03 -6.10 19.39
N ILE A 19 4.30 -6.32 19.03
CA ILE A 19 5.31 -5.25 18.94
C ILE A 19 5.92 -5.34 17.55
N ARG A 20 5.74 -4.28 16.74
CA ARG A 20 6.28 -4.20 15.38
C ARG A 20 7.25 -3.05 15.25
N VAL A 21 8.42 -3.36 14.69
CA VAL A 21 9.41 -2.39 14.23
C VAL A 21 9.51 -2.53 12.72
N SER A 22 9.25 -1.45 11.99
CA SER A 22 9.26 -1.44 10.54
C SER A 22 10.34 -0.50 10.03
N ASP A 23 10.95 -0.85 8.91
CA ASP A 23 11.85 0.06 8.22
C ASP A 23 11.13 1.33 7.77
N VAL A 24 11.87 2.44 7.83
CA VAL A 24 11.39 3.73 7.35
C VAL A 24 10.99 3.59 5.88
N THR A 25 9.82 4.12 5.56
CA THR A 25 9.26 4.06 4.22
C THR A 25 9.22 5.47 3.65
N ASP A 26 10.02 5.71 2.62
CA ASP A 26 9.81 6.88 1.77
C ASP A 26 8.67 6.58 0.80
N ARG A 27 7.60 7.35 0.89
CA ARG A 27 6.39 7.23 0.05
C ARG A 27 6.47 8.08 -1.23
N GLY A 28 7.68 8.38 -1.71
CA GLY A 28 7.92 9.09 -2.96
C GLY A 28 8.17 10.59 -2.76
N GLN A 29 8.57 11.01 -1.56
CA GLN A 29 8.92 12.40 -1.26
C GLN A 29 10.31 12.76 -1.82
N GLY A 30 11.16 11.77 -2.10
CA GLY A 30 12.53 11.95 -2.62
C GLY A 30 12.79 11.38 -4.03
N ASN A 31 11.83 11.46 -4.97
CA ASN A 31 11.87 10.93 -6.34
C ASN A 31 11.83 9.39 -6.50
N GLN A 32 12.02 8.60 -5.44
CA GLN A 32 11.96 7.14 -5.50
C GLN A 32 11.32 6.55 -4.23
N LEU A 33 10.49 5.53 -4.38
CA LEU A 33 9.95 4.76 -3.25
C LEU A 33 11.07 3.89 -2.66
N SER A 34 11.27 3.96 -1.35
CA SER A 34 12.26 3.16 -0.62
C SER A 34 11.71 2.64 0.70
N VAL A 35 12.19 1.47 1.12
CA VAL A 35 11.91 0.86 2.43
C VAL A 35 13.23 0.40 3.02
N GLY A 36 13.71 1.11 4.04
CA GLY A 36 15.05 0.89 4.57
C GLY A 36 16.10 1.02 3.46
N ASP A 37 16.89 -0.03 3.25
CA ASP A 37 17.94 -0.09 2.22
C ASP A 37 17.43 -0.63 0.87
N GLN A 38 16.11 -0.84 0.72
CA GLN A 38 15.49 -1.31 -0.51
C GLN A 38 14.88 -0.19 -1.33
N VAL A 39 14.89 -0.35 -2.65
CA VAL A 39 14.25 0.56 -3.61
C VAL A 39 13.24 -0.18 -4.48
N ALA A 40 12.18 0.52 -4.87
CA ALA A 40 11.21 -0.02 -5.83
C ALA A 40 11.83 -0.04 -7.24
N VAL A 41 11.80 -1.21 -7.90
CA VAL A 41 12.37 -1.43 -9.25
C VAL A 41 11.31 -1.74 -10.31
N GLY A 42 10.07 -1.99 -9.90
CA GLY A 42 8.98 -2.30 -10.81
C GLY A 42 7.65 -2.50 -10.11
N ARG A 43 6.59 -2.69 -10.90
CA ARG A 43 5.25 -2.99 -10.42
C ARG A 43 4.99 -4.49 -10.43
N ARG A 44 4.20 -4.95 -9.46
CA ARG A 44 3.59 -6.28 -9.45
C ARG A 44 2.08 -6.14 -9.29
N THR A 45 1.33 -7.20 -9.61
CA THR A 45 -0.11 -7.26 -9.34
C THR A 45 -0.38 -6.95 -7.87
N CYS A 46 -1.11 -5.85 -7.63
CA CYS A 46 -1.43 -5.39 -6.30
C CYS A 46 -2.48 -6.31 -5.64
N PRO A 47 -2.24 -6.87 -4.44
CA PRO A 47 -3.20 -7.78 -3.80
C PRO A 47 -4.36 -7.05 -3.11
N GLN A 48 -4.23 -5.74 -2.87
CA GLN A 48 -5.17 -4.93 -2.08
C GLN A 48 -6.65 -5.06 -2.50
N PRO A 49 -7.00 -5.10 -3.80
CA PRO A 49 -8.40 -5.22 -4.24
C PRO A 49 -9.08 -6.54 -3.85
N TRP A 50 -8.34 -7.56 -3.43
CA TRP A 50 -8.88 -8.84 -2.96
C TRP A 50 -8.90 -8.95 -1.44
N LEU A 51 -8.24 -8.03 -0.73
CA LEU A 51 -8.11 -8.09 0.73
C LEU A 51 -9.06 -7.12 1.43
N ARG A 52 -9.35 -5.96 0.84
CA ARG A 52 -10.14 -4.92 1.51
C ARG A 52 -10.86 -3.98 0.55
N MET A 53 -11.85 -3.29 1.13
CA MET A 53 -12.48 -2.08 0.59
C MET A 53 -12.52 -1.03 1.71
N VAL A 54 -12.58 0.24 1.33
CA VAL A 54 -12.54 1.37 2.28
C VAL A 54 -13.82 2.16 2.17
N ILE A 55 -14.41 2.51 3.30
CA ILE A 55 -15.63 3.34 3.39
C ILE A 55 -15.22 4.70 3.92
N ASN A 56 -15.52 5.78 3.20
CA ASN A 56 -15.25 7.15 3.68
C ASN A 56 -16.37 7.65 4.61
N ARG A 57 -16.19 8.86 5.14
CA ARG A 57 -17.15 9.51 6.07
C ARG A 57 -18.52 9.75 5.44
N GLU A 58 -18.60 9.86 4.12
CA GLU A 58 -19.84 10.02 3.37
C GLU A 58 -20.58 8.69 3.13
N GLY A 59 -19.94 7.55 3.43
CA GLY A 59 -20.46 6.21 3.17
C GLY A 59 -20.11 5.66 1.78
N LEU A 60 -19.36 6.41 0.95
CA LEU A 60 -18.88 5.91 -0.33
C LEU A 60 -17.78 4.88 -0.12
N VAL A 61 -17.77 3.88 -0.99
CA VAL A 61 -16.85 2.74 -0.92
C VAL A 61 -15.85 2.80 -2.06
N MET A 62 -14.57 2.65 -1.75
CA MET A 62 -13.45 2.62 -2.70
C MET A 62 -12.71 1.28 -2.60
N PRO A 63 -12.01 0.86 -3.67
CA PRO A 63 -11.32 -0.44 -3.70
C PRO A 63 -9.95 -0.41 -3.01
N CYS A 64 -9.42 0.77 -2.65
CA CYS A 64 -8.11 0.92 -2.03
C CYS A 64 -8.08 2.17 -1.12
N CYS A 65 -7.22 2.15 -0.08
CA CYS A 65 -7.02 3.30 0.79
C CYS A 65 -6.13 4.40 0.19
N SER A 66 -5.43 4.12 -0.91
CA SER A 66 -4.61 5.13 -1.59
C SER A 66 -5.44 6.11 -2.42
N ASP A 67 -6.71 5.78 -2.69
CA ASP A 67 -7.63 6.64 -3.42
C ASP A 67 -8.26 7.71 -2.51
N TRP A 68 -7.43 8.68 -2.10
CA TRP A 68 -7.85 9.78 -1.23
C TRP A 68 -8.88 10.69 -1.88
N HIS A 69 -8.84 10.83 -3.21
CA HIS A 69 -9.76 11.68 -3.97
C HIS A 69 -11.07 10.97 -4.32
N CYS A 70 -11.25 9.71 -3.88
CA CYS A 70 -12.42 8.90 -4.19
C CYS A 70 -12.70 8.83 -5.69
N SER A 71 -11.64 8.71 -6.51
CA SER A 71 -11.72 8.69 -7.96
C SER A 71 -12.34 7.41 -8.52
N TRP A 72 -12.38 6.32 -7.75
CA TRP A 72 -13.05 5.06 -8.15
C TRP A 72 -14.02 4.57 -7.07
N VAL A 73 -15.23 5.13 -7.08
CA VAL A 73 -16.31 4.69 -6.18
C VAL A 73 -16.90 3.38 -6.69
N ILE A 74 -16.81 2.33 -5.87
CA ILE A 74 -17.39 1.00 -6.17
C ILE A 74 -18.80 0.80 -5.59
N GLY A 75 -19.26 1.69 -4.71
CA GLY A 75 -20.61 1.65 -4.15
C GLY A 75 -20.86 2.67 -3.03
N ASP A 76 -22.05 2.62 -2.45
CA ASP A 76 -22.48 3.44 -1.30
C ASP A 76 -23.05 2.52 -0.20
N ALA A 77 -22.36 2.47 0.95
CA ALA A 77 -22.72 1.62 2.08
C ALA A 77 -24.03 2.03 2.77
N LYS A 78 -24.58 3.22 2.46
CA LYS A 78 -25.91 3.65 2.93
C LYS A 78 -27.04 3.06 2.09
N LYS A 79 -26.74 2.56 0.88
CA LYS A 79 -27.73 2.07 -0.10
C LYS A 79 -27.65 0.56 -0.27
N ASP A 80 -26.44 0.03 -0.41
CA ASP A 80 -26.20 -1.37 -0.76
C ASP A 80 -25.47 -2.11 0.36
N SER A 81 -25.70 -3.43 0.46
CA SER A 81 -24.91 -4.26 1.37
C SER A 81 -23.44 -4.32 0.93
N LEU A 82 -22.51 -4.37 1.89
CA LEU A 82 -21.07 -4.47 1.59
C LEU A 82 -20.75 -5.72 0.75
N SER A 83 -21.46 -6.83 0.96
CA SER A 83 -21.28 -8.02 0.11
C SER A 83 -21.73 -7.79 -1.34
N SER A 84 -22.77 -6.99 -1.57
CA SER A 84 -23.21 -6.64 -2.93
C SER A 84 -22.15 -5.78 -3.60
N ILE A 85 -21.69 -4.72 -2.93
CA ILE A 85 -20.64 -3.82 -3.42
C ILE A 85 -19.35 -4.59 -3.75
N TRP A 86 -18.90 -5.47 -2.85
CA TRP A 86 -17.69 -6.27 -3.03
C TRP A 86 -17.74 -7.22 -4.24
N LYS A 87 -18.93 -7.74 -4.56
CA LYS A 87 -19.20 -8.66 -5.69
C LYS A 87 -19.75 -7.91 -6.91
N GLY A 88 -19.90 -6.60 -6.83
CA GLY A 88 -20.46 -5.76 -7.87
C GLY A 88 -19.52 -5.60 -9.05
N ASP A 89 -20.07 -5.18 -10.18
CA ASP A 89 -19.34 -5.15 -11.44
C ASP A 89 -18.24 -4.08 -11.45
N THR A 90 -18.44 -2.93 -10.80
CA THR A 90 -17.40 -1.90 -10.65
C THR A 90 -16.16 -2.43 -9.93
N MET A 91 -16.35 -3.29 -8.92
CA MET A 91 -15.23 -3.94 -8.21
C MET A 91 -14.57 -5.03 -9.06
N LYS A 92 -15.36 -5.80 -9.83
CA LYS A 92 -14.82 -6.79 -10.78
C LYS A 92 -13.98 -6.13 -11.86
N THR A 93 -14.46 -5.05 -12.46
CA THR A 93 -13.74 -4.26 -13.48
C THR A 93 -12.40 -3.79 -12.94
N PHE A 94 -12.39 -3.22 -11.72
CA PHE A 94 -11.15 -2.78 -11.09
C PHE A 94 -10.16 -3.95 -10.87
N ARG A 95 -10.65 -5.10 -10.40
CA ARG A 95 -9.83 -6.30 -10.24
C ARG A 95 -9.27 -6.82 -11.57
N SER A 96 -10.03 -6.76 -12.66
CA SER A 96 -9.54 -7.12 -13.99
C SER A 96 -8.40 -6.21 -14.43
N LEU A 97 -8.57 -4.89 -14.32
CA LEU A 97 -7.50 -3.91 -14.63
C LEU A 97 -6.20 -4.20 -13.86
N VAL A 98 -6.32 -4.49 -12.55
CA VAL A 98 -5.17 -4.83 -11.72
C VAL A 98 -4.53 -6.15 -12.13
N LYS A 99 -5.33 -7.16 -12.49
CA LYS A 99 -4.85 -8.47 -12.93
C LYS A 99 -4.14 -8.41 -14.29
N GLU A 100 -4.61 -7.55 -15.18
CA GLU A 100 -4.07 -7.35 -16.52
C GLU A 100 -2.81 -6.47 -16.55
N GLY A 101 -2.48 -5.82 -15.42
CA GLY A 101 -1.32 -4.93 -15.31
C GLY A 101 -1.61 -3.48 -15.75
N ASN A 102 -2.86 -3.17 -16.09
CA ASN A 102 -3.30 -1.84 -16.57
C ASN A 102 -3.56 -0.86 -15.42
N MET A 103 -2.78 -0.96 -14.34
CA MET A 103 -2.99 -0.15 -13.14
C MET A 103 -2.72 1.34 -13.37
N ASP A 104 -1.88 1.69 -14.34
CA ASP A 104 -1.50 3.08 -14.62
C ASP A 104 -2.60 3.88 -15.35
N GLU A 105 -3.65 3.21 -15.81
CA GLU A 105 -4.87 3.85 -16.32
C GLU A 105 -5.69 4.53 -15.20
N PHE A 106 -5.42 4.17 -13.95
CA PHE A 106 -6.11 4.71 -12.79
C PHE A 106 -5.16 5.57 -11.95
N GLU A 107 -5.47 6.87 -11.82
CA GLU A 107 -4.55 7.86 -11.23
C GLU A 107 -4.03 7.50 -9.82
N PRO A 108 -4.86 7.02 -8.87
CA PRO A 108 -4.37 6.56 -7.56
C PRO A 108 -3.46 5.33 -7.61
N CYS A 109 -3.53 4.53 -8.68
CA CYS A 109 -2.64 3.41 -8.91
C CYS A 109 -1.35 3.82 -9.62
N LYS A 110 -1.40 4.83 -10.49
CA LYS A 110 -0.25 5.40 -11.20
C LYS A 110 0.73 6.10 -10.25
N SER A 111 0.21 6.87 -9.30
CA SER A 111 0.98 7.59 -8.26
C SER A 111 1.00 6.83 -6.91
N CYS A 112 0.79 5.52 -6.94
CA CYS A 112 0.60 4.72 -5.74
C CYS A 112 1.88 4.62 -4.89
N PHE A 113 1.73 4.63 -3.57
CA PHE A 113 2.82 4.41 -2.60
C PHE A 113 2.63 3.11 -1.78
N VAL A 114 1.67 2.27 -2.17
CA VAL A 114 1.33 1.04 -1.43
C VAL A 114 2.36 -0.04 -1.75
N LYS A 115 3.10 -0.46 -0.73
CA LYS A 115 4.30 -1.31 -0.86
C LYS A 115 4.04 -2.62 -1.59
N GLU A 116 2.87 -3.22 -1.36
CA GLU A 116 2.51 -4.52 -1.93
C GLU A 116 2.28 -4.46 -3.46
N SER A 117 2.20 -3.26 -4.04
CA SER A 117 2.11 -3.06 -5.49
C SER A 117 3.47 -3.05 -6.19
N TYR A 118 4.58 -3.15 -5.46
CA TYR A 118 5.93 -3.00 -6.00
C TYR A 118 6.80 -4.25 -5.84
N VAL A 119 7.78 -4.38 -6.73
CA VAL A 119 8.94 -5.26 -6.61
C VAL A 119 10.07 -4.45 -6.00
N TRP A 120 10.73 -5.02 -4.99
CA TRP A 120 11.74 -4.37 -4.18
C TRP A 120 13.09 -5.07 -4.34
N GLU A 121 14.15 -4.30 -4.53
CA GLU A 121 15.52 -4.79 -4.57
C GLU A 121 16.40 -4.02 -3.60
N GLN A 122 17.49 -4.65 -3.15
CA GLN A 122 18.48 -3.97 -2.32
C GLN A 122 19.14 -2.86 -3.13
N ARG A 123 19.27 -1.67 -2.53
CA ARG A 123 20.04 -0.59 -3.13
C ARG A 123 21.48 -1.08 -3.29
N ALA A 124 22.03 -0.97 -4.49
CA ALA A 124 23.44 -1.26 -4.70
C ALA A 124 24.24 -0.43 -3.69
N SER A 125 25.07 -1.09 -2.88
CA SER A 125 26.04 -0.41 -2.04
C SER A 125 26.84 0.49 -2.98
N LYS A 126 26.88 1.80 -2.72
CA LYS A 126 27.97 2.60 -3.26
C LYS A 126 29.23 1.90 -2.75
N GLU A 127 29.98 1.26 -3.64
CA GLU A 127 31.38 0.97 -3.36
C GLU A 127 31.95 2.29 -2.86
N SER A 128 32.48 2.26 -1.64
CA SER A 128 33.27 3.34 -1.09
C SER A 128 34.25 3.78 -2.18
N ASP A 129 34.16 5.05 -2.59
CA ASP A 129 35.21 5.74 -3.31
C ASP A 129 36.49 5.65 -2.45
N ASN A 130 37.22 4.55 -2.63
CA ASN A 130 38.56 4.32 -2.13
C ASN A 130 39.44 4.25 -3.38
N ASN A 131 39.73 5.43 -3.94
CA ASN A 131 41.04 5.73 -4.52
C ASN A 131 41.27 7.24 -4.59
#